data_AF-F5J2J6-F1
#
_entry.id   AF-F5J2J6-F1
#
_cell.length_a   1.000
_cell.length_b   1.000
_cell.length_c   1.000
_cell.angle_alpha   90.00
_cell.angle_beta   90.00
_cell.angle_gamma   90.00
#
_symmetry.space_group_name_H-M   'P 1'
#
loop_
_entity.id
_entity.type
_entity.pdbx_description
1 polymer ?
#
loop_
_entity_poly.entity_id
_entity_poly.type
_entity_poly.pdbx_seq_one_letter_code
_entity_poly.pdbx_strand_id
1 'polypeptide(L)'
;MEQFIRNIKENINKEIQLIDSEECNIFQKSISIISLLESTFDELKEFVSNYTFKSPLDEIIFFKETKPQLFSILIYHRKIYNLEMRMPTGSCIDRKNYLEGILGRIKYFFDNNADFYQYYRSGSTHLDKYYFLRGKPDIQLIQDCFYFERDSKFSTSFDFKVSKMIANERLTVYVNNKLLHISNLESNIQDSFNLPKARLTWTAKKAELVEQIYAWDNAGCFNNGNTNIKELAEYIETVFNINLGDFYHTFLEIRERKGSRTLFLDKLIKLLEERMDGLDNK
;
A
#
# COMPACT_ATOMS: atom_id res chain seq x y z
N MET A 1 -37.42 -15.88 -8.17
CA MET A 1 -35.95 -15.78 -8.28
C MET A 1 -35.46 -14.37 -7.99
N GLU A 2 -35.81 -13.35 -8.78
CA GLU A 2 -35.32 -11.97 -8.58
C GLU A 2 -35.52 -11.43 -7.17
N GLN A 3 -36.73 -11.57 -6.60
CA GLN A 3 -37.01 -11.13 -5.23
C GLN A 3 -36.16 -11.87 -4.18
N PHE A 4 -35.99 -13.18 -4.36
CA PHE A 4 -35.17 -14.01 -3.45
C PHE A 4 -33.71 -13.57 -3.48
N ILE A 5 -33.15 -13.36 -4.67
CA ILE A 5 -31.78 -12.86 -4.86
C ILE A 5 -31.62 -11.45 -4.27
N ARG A 6 -32.60 -10.58 -4.46
CA ARG A 6 -32.57 -9.23 -3.89
C ARG A 6 -32.55 -9.27 -2.37
N ASN A 7 -33.42 -10.07 -1.77
CA ASN A 7 -33.46 -10.26 -0.32
C ASN A 7 -32.12 -10.82 0.21
N ILE A 8 -31.54 -11.82 -0.46
CA ILE A 8 -30.21 -12.36 -0.10
C ILE A 8 -29.13 -11.26 -0.19
N LYS A 9 -29.09 -10.50 -1.29
CA LYS A 9 -28.11 -9.42 -1.46
C LYS A 9 -28.22 -8.36 -0.38
N GLU A 10 -29.45 -7.94 -0.06
CA GLU A 10 -29.71 -6.96 0.99
C GLU A 10 -29.32 -7.51 2.37
N ASN A 11 -29.63 -8.78 2.66
CA ASN A 11 -29.27 -9.40 3.92
C ASN A 11 -27.75 -9.50 4.09
N ILE A 12 -27.05 -10.05 3.08
CA ILE A 12 -25.58 -10.14 3.07
C ILE A 12 -24.96 -8.76 3.31
N ASN A 13 -25.43 -7.72 2.60
CA ASN A 13 -24.85 -6.39 2.73
C ASN A 13 -25.05 -5.81 4.13
N LYS A 14 -26.24 -6.00 4.74
CA LYS A 14 -26.53 -5.54 6.10
C LYS A 14 -25.66 -6.26 7.12
N GLU A 15 -25.59 -7.58 7.06
CA GLU A 15 -24.78 -8.40 7.98
C GLU A 15 -23.29 -8.10 7.85
N ILE A 16 -22.77 -7.94 6.63
CA ILE A 16 -21.37 -7.53 6.42
C ILE A 16 -21.10 -6.16 7.04
N GLN A 17 -22.02 -5.19 6.90
CA GLN A 17 -21.88 -3.87 7.52
C GLN A 17 -21.86 -3.95 9.06
N LEU A 18 -22.69 -4.82 9.65
CA LEU A 18 -22.69 -5.06 11.09
C LEU A 18 -21.34 -5.65 11.54
N ILE A 19 -20.87 -6.71 10.89
CA ILE A 19 -19.56 -7.32 11.18
C ILE A 19 -18.43 -6.29 11.03
N ASP A 20 -18.50 -5.43 10.01
CA ASP A 20 -17.50 -4.41 9.80
C ASP A 20 -17.44 -3.35 10.91
N SER A 21 -18.57 -3.11 11.58
CA SER A 21 -18.70 -2.16 12.69
C SER A 21 -18.36 -2.76 14.06
N GLU A 22 -18.62 -4.06 14.27
CA GLU A 22 -18.46 -4.73 15.56
C GLU A 22 -17.06 -5.29 15.77
N GLU A 23 -16.44 -5.80 14.70
CA GLU A 23 -15.14 -6.47 14.81
C GLU A 23 -14.00 -5.53 14.42
N CYS A 24 -12.93 -5.48 15.21
CA CYS A 24 -11.75 -4.67 14.89
C CYS A 24 -10.67 -5.44 14.11
N ASN A 25 -10.68 -6.78 14.20
CA ASN A 25 -9.63 -7.62 13.65
C ASN A 25 -10.03 -8.22 12.30
N ILE A 26 -9.22 -7.99 11.25
CA ILE A 26 -9.45 -8.53 9.89
C ILE A 26 -9.60 -10.06 9.85
N PHE A 27 -8.99 -10.78 10.77
CA PHE A 27 -9.11 -12.23 10.89
C PHE A 27 -10.50 -12.66 11.31
N GLN A 28 -11.00 -12.07 12.40
CA GLN A 28 -12.35 -12.34 12.90
C GLN A 28 -13.35 -11.95 11.81
N LYS A 29 -13.15 -10.79 11.15
CA LYS A 29 -14.04 -10.30 10.10
C LYS A 29 -14.17 -11.30 8.98
N SER A 30 -13.02 -11.79 8.51
CA SER A 30 -12.99 -12.75 7.41
C SER A 30 -13.66 -14.06 7.80
N ILE A 31 -13.48 -14.56 9.03
CA ILE A 31 -14.12 -15.80 9.50
C ILE A 31 -15.63 -15.64 9.58
N SER A 32 -16.11 -14.58 10.23
CA SER A 32 -17.54 -14.29 10.41
C SER A 32 -18.24 -14.13 9.05
N ILE A 33 -17.63 -13.36 8.13
CA ILE A 33 -18.16 -13.17 6.77
C ILE A 33 -18.14 -14.48 5.97
N ILE A 34 -17.07 -15.28 6.07
CA ILE A 34 -17.01 -16.60 5.40
C ILE A 34 -18.15 -17.49 5.89
N SER A 35 -18.36 -17.59 7.19
CA SER A 35 -19.42 -18.42 7.77
C SER A 35 -20.82 -17.98 7.32
N LEU A 36 -21.08 -16.67 7.32
CA LEU A 36 -22.34 -16.09 6.84
C LEU A 36 -22.58 -16.41 5.35
N LEU A 37 -21.54 -16.26 4.53
CA LEU A 37 -21.66 -16.50 3.10
C LEU A 37 -21.83 -17.98 2.79
N GLU A 38 -21.11 -18.88 3.47
CA GLU A 38 -21.25 -20.32 3.30
C GLU A 38 -22.69 -20.78 3.59
N SER A 39 -23.28 -20.38 4.72
CA SER A 39 -24.69 -20.71 5.02
C SER A 39 -25.66 -20.13 3.97
N THR A 40 -25.44 -18.87 3.56
CA THR A 40 -26.28 -18.23 2.54
C THR A 40 -26.15 -18.91 1.17
N PHE A 41 -24.96 -19.44 0.83
CA PHE A 41 -24.76 -20.18 -0.41
C PHE A 41 -25.38 -21.56 -0.38
N ASP A 42 -25.46 -22.21 0.78
CA ASP A 42 -26.20 -23.46 0.94
C ASP A 42 -27.70 -23.26 0.68
N GLU A 43 -28.30 -22.18 1.23
CA GLU A 43 -29.69 -21.81 0.95
C GLU A 43 -29.91 -21.48 -0.54
N LEU A 44 -29.02 -20.69 -1.14
CA LEU A 44 -29.09 -20.34 -2.55
C LEU A 44 -28.97 -21.60 -3.43
N LYS A 45 -28.10 -22.52 -3.05
CA LYS A 45 -27.88 -23.78 -3.75
C LYS A 45 -29.13 -24.66 -3.70
N GLU A 46 -29.75 -24.81 -2.54
CA GLU A 46 -31.00 -25.55 -2.38
C GLU A 46 -32.12 -24.95 -3.25
N PHE A 47 -32.29 -23.62 -3.19
CA PHE A 47 -33.29 -22.91 -4.00
C PHE A 47 -33.07 -23.13 -5.52
N VAL A 48 -31.85 -22.91 -6.01
CA VAL A 48 -31.53 -23.00 -7.45
C VAL A 48 -31.58 -24.44 -7.97
N SER A 49 -31.26 -25.41 -7.12
CA SER A 49 -31.32 -26.84 -7.50
C SER A 49 -32.75 -27.32 -7.76
N ASN A 50 -33.74 -26.72 -7.09
CA ASN A 50 -35.17 -27.02 -7.24
C ASN A 50 -35.89 -26.06 -8.19
N TYR A 51 -35.20 -25.00 -8.65
CA TYR A 51 -35.78 -23.98 -9.51
C TYR A 51 -35.55 -24.27 -11.00
N THR A 52 -36.61 -24.13 -11.79
CA THR A 52 -36.54 -24.16 -13.25
C THR A 52 -36.57 -22.73 -13.80
N PHE A 53 -35.55 -22.34 -14.56
CA PHE A 53 -35.48 -21.03 -15.19
C PHE A 53 -36.55 -20.91 -16.29
N LYS A 54 -37.13 -19.71 -16.42
CA LYS A 54 -38.20 -19.46 -17.40
C LYS A 54 -37.65 -19.45 -18.83
N SER A 55 -36.41 -19.02 -19.00
CA SER A 55 -35.72 -19.00 -20.28
C SER A 55 -34.22 -19.31 -20.12
N PRO A 56 -33.54 -19.76 -21.19
CA PRO A 56 -32.08 -19.90 -21.18
C PRO A 56 -31.37 -18.56 -20.90
N LEU A 57 -31.96 -17.43 -21.29
CA LEU A 57 -31.41 -16.12 -21.02
C LEU A 57 -31.40 -15.80 -19.52
N ASP A 58 -32.47 -16.13 -18.80
CA ASP A 58 -32.54 -15.93 -17.33
C ASP A 58 -31.47 -16.77 -16.61
N GLU A 59 -31.23 -18.00 -17.09
CA GLU A 59 -30.19 -18.88 -16.57
C GLU A 59 -28.79 -18.31 -16.83
N ILE A 60 -28.54 -17.82 -18.05
CA ILE A 60 -27.28 -17.16 -18.41
C ILE A 60 -27.05 -15.94 -17.53
N ILE A 61 -28.03 -15.05 -17.36
CA ILE A 61 -27.91 -13.85 -16.52
C ILE A 61 -27.59 -14.24 -15.08
N PHE A 62 -28.22 -15.30 -14.56
CA PHE A 62 -27.93 -15.79 -13.22
C PHE A 62 -26.47 -16.25 -13.08
N PHE A 63 -25.96 -17.08 -13.99
CA PHE A 63 -24.61 -17.64 -13.91
C PHE A 63 -23.49 -16.73 -14.41
N LYS A 64 -23.80 -15.75 -15.27
CA LYS A 64 -22.85 -14.76 -15.81
C LYS A 64 -22.68 -13.57 -14.86
N GLU A 65 -23.76 -13.12 -14.23
CA GLU A 65 -23.76 -11.85 -13.50
C GLU A 65 -24.13 -12.04 -12.03
N THR A 66 -25.28 -12.64 -11.75
CA THR A 66 -25.86 -12.63 -10.39
C THR A 66 -25.06 -13.45 -9.40
N LYS A 67 -24.86 -14.74 -9.70
CA LYS A 67 -24.11 -15.66 -8.83
C LYS A 67 -22.65 -15.23 -8.72
N PRO A 68 -21.93 -14.87 -9.81
CA PRO A 68 -20.54 -14.45 -9.68
C PRO A 68 -20.31 -13.21 -8.81
N GLN A 69 -21.20 -12.22 -8.88
CA GLN A 69 -21.11 -11.04 -8.01
C GLN A 69 -21.15 -11.42 -6.52
N LEU A 70 -22.06 -12.31 -6.14
CA LEU A 70 -22.20 -12.80 -4.77
C LEU A 70 -21.00 -13.68 -4.39
N PHE A 71 -20.71 -14.70 -5.19
CA PHE A 71 -19.71 -15.72 -4.86
C PHE A 71 -18.28 -15.16 -4.85
N SER A 72 -18.03 -14.08 -5.60
CA SER A 72 -16.77 -13.34 -5.54
C SER A 72 -16.44 -12.80 -4.15
N ILE A 73 -17.46 -12.45 -3.34
CA ILE A 73 -17.28 -11.95 -1.97
C ILE A 73 -16.67 -13.06 -1.10
N LEU A 74 -17.23 -14.28 -1.18
CA LEU A 74 -16.72 -15.43 -0.44
C LEU A 74 -15.28 -15.76 -0.84
N ILE A 75 -15.00 -15.83 -2.15
CA ILE A 75 -13.64 -16.09 -2.65
C ILE A 75 -12.67 -15.01 -2.14
N TYR A 76 -13.09 -13.74 -2.17
CA TYR A 76 -12.29 -12.62 -1.70
C TYR A 76 -11.94 -12.75 -0.21
N HIS A 77 -12.92 -12.92 0.68
CA HIS A 77 -12.65 -13.04 2.12
C HIS A 77 -11.84 -14.29 2.47
N ARG A 78 -12.08 -15.42 1.78
CA ARG A 78 -11.27 -16.62 1.95
C ARG A 78 -9.82 -16.42 1.52
N LYS A 79 -9.59 -15.61 0.48
CA LYS A 79 -8.24 -15.23 0.05
C LYS A 79 -7.58 -14.25 1.03
N ILE A 80 -8.31 -13.26 1.55
CA ILE A 80 -7.81 -12.36 2.59
C ILE A 80 -7.39 -13.15 3.81
N TYR A 81 -8.27 -14.03 4.33
CA TYR A 81 -7.94 -14.90 5.45
C TYR A 81 -6.65 -15.70 5.24
N ASN A 82 -6.54 -16.38 4.10
CA ASN A 82 -5.34 -17.17 3.77
C ASN A 82 -4.09 -16.30 3.57
N LEU A 83 -4.25 -15.11 3.01
CA LEU A 83 -3.17 -14.15 2.83
C LEU A 83 -2.64 -13.74 4.20
N GLU A 84 -3.51 -13.21 5.07
CA GLU A 84 -3.13 -12.74 6.41
C GLU A 84 -2.52 -13.86 7.26
N MET A 85 -3.09 -15.06 7.20
CA MET A 85 -2.60 -16.23 7.95
C MET A 85 -1.20 -16.66 7.53
N ARG A 86 -0.83 -16.42 6.27
CA ARG A 86 0.47 -16.80 5.69
C ARG A 86 1.41 -15.60 5.53
N MET A 87 1.02 -14.42 6.00
CA MET A 87 1.89 -13.24 5.96
C MET A 87 3.16 -13.54 6.77
N PRO A 88 4.35 -13.33 6.19
CA PRO A 88 5.58 -13.54 6.93
C PRO A 88 5.71 -12.53 8.08
N THR A 89 6.25 -13.01 9.21
CA THR A 89 6.63 -12.21 10.37
C THR A 89 8.02 -11.58 10.24
N GLY A 90 8.70 -11.83 9.11
CA GLY A 90 10.02 -11.31 8.79
C GLY A 90 10.04 -9.80 8.49
N SER A 91 11.07 -9.38 7.75
CA SER A 91 11.31 -7.98 7.42
C SER A 91 10.20 -7.37 6.54
N CYS A 92 10.19 -6.03 6.44
CA CYS A 92 9.34 -5.33 5.47
C CYS A 92 9.57 -5.83 4.04
N ILE A 93 10.81 -6.20 3.69
CA ILE A 93 11.18 -6.77 2.39
C ILE A 93 10.49 -8.13 2.19
N ASP A 94 10.54 -9.02 3.18
CA ASP A 94 9.89 -10.34 3.08
C ASP A 94 8.38 -10.22 2.89
N ARG A 95 7.76 -9.27 3.60
CA ARG A 95 6.34 -8.95 3.46
C ARG A 95 6.00 -8.39 2.09
N LYS A 96 6.82 -7.49 1.53
CA LYS A 96 6.66 -6.98 0.16
C LYS A 96 6.77 -8.09 -0.87
N ASN A 97 7.83 -8.90 -0.81
CA ASN A 97 8.04 -10.03 -1.73
C ASN A 97 6.87 -11.02 -1.71
N TYR A 98 6.32 -11.31 -0.52
CA TYR A 98 5.15 -12.17 -0.39
C TYR A 98 3.91 -11.57 -1.09
N LEU A 99 3.61 -10.28 -0.85
CA LEU A 99 2.48 -9.57 -1.44
C LEU A 99 2.64 -9.43 -2.97
N GLU A 100 3.84 -9.11 -3.45
CA GLU A 100 4.17 -9.07 -4.88
C GLU A 100 4.03 -10.45 -5.53
N GLY A 101 4.41 -11.51 -4.83
CA GLY A 101 4.18 -12.89 -5.28
C GLY A 101 2.70 -13.21 -5.45
N ILE A 102 1.83 -12.65 -4.60
CA ILE A 102 0.37 -12.77 -4.76
C ILE A 102 -0.10 -12.01 -6.01
N LEU A 103 0.38 -10.79 -6.23
CA LEU A 103 0.08 -10.03 -7.45
C LEU A 103 0.54 -10.78 -8.70
N GLY A 104 1.72 -11.41 -8.67
CA GLY A 104 2.21 -12.27 -9.75
C GLY A 104 1.29 -13.44 -10.06
N ARG A 105 0.77 -14.13 -9.04
CA ARG A 105 -0.23 -15.22 -9.23
C ARG A 105 -1.55 -14.71 -9.79
N ILE A 106 -1.99 -13.52 -9.37
CA ILE A 106 -3.19 -12.89 -9.91
C ILE A 106 -2.98 -12.54 -11.39
N LYS A 107 -1.83 -11.94 -11.73
CA LYS A 107 -1.45 -11.63 -13.10
C LYS A 107 -1.44 -12.89 -13.98
N TYR A 108 -0.75 -13.94 -13.53
CA TYR A 108 -0.71 -15.22 -14.25
C TYR A 108 -2.11 -15.79 -14.53
N PHE A 109 -3.03 -15.67 -13.57
CA PHE A 109 -4.42 -16.08 -13.77
C PHE A 109 -5.13 -15.24 -14.85
N PHE A 110 -4.86 -13.94 -14.91
CA PHE A 110 -5.38 -13.06 -15.98
C PHE A 110 -4.79 -13.42 -17.34
N ASP A 111 -3.47 -13.57 -17.42
CA ASP A 111 -2.76 -13.88 -18.66
C ASP A 111 -3.23 -15.23 -19.25
N ASN A 112 -3.38 -16.26 -18.42
CA ASN A 112 -3.85 -17.58 -18.85
C ASN A 112 -5.31 -17.63 -19.32
N ASN A 113 -6.10 -16.59 -19.05
CA ASN A 113 -7.52 -16.54 -19.42
C ASN A 113 -7.84 -15.27 -20.21
N ALA A 114 -6.84 -14.68 -20.87
CA ALA A 114 -6.94 -13.39 -21.56
C ALA A 114 -8.11 -13.33 -22.56
N ASP A 115 -8.25 -14.34 -23.41
CA ASP A 115 -9.32 -14.41 -24.43
C ASP A 115 -10.72 -14.39 -23.80
N PHE A 116 -10.91 -15.19 -22.75
CA PHE A 116 -12.17 -15.23 -22.02
C PHE A 116 -12.46 -13.88 -21.33
N TYR A 117 -11.45 -13.21 -20.81
CA TYR A 117 -11.63 -11.89 -20.20
C TYR A 117 -11.91 -10.79 -21.20
N GLN A 118 -11.29 -10.83 -22.38
CA GLN A 118 -11.62 -9.96 -23.47
C GLN A 118 -13.08 -10.15 -23.90
N TYR A 119 -13.51 -11.40 -24.07
CA TYR A 119 -14.91 -11.74 -24.31
C TYR A 119 -15.83 -11.15 -23.24
N TYR A 120 -15.58 -11.45 -21.96
CA TYR A 120 -16.44 -11.03 -20.86
C TYR A 120 -16.50 -9.51 -20.71
N ARG A 121 -15.36 -8.82 -20.76
CA ARG A 121 -15.29 -7.35 -20.62
C ARG A 121 -15.86 -6.59 -21.81
N SER A 122 -15.86 -7.17 -23.01
CA SER A 122 -16.48 -6.57 -24.19
C SER A 122 -18.02 -6.53 -24.13
N GLY A 123 -18.64 -7.22 -23.16
CA GLY A 123 -20.10 -7.37 -23.10
C GLY A 123 -20.65 -8.30 -24.18
N SER A 124 -19.79 -9.04 -24.88
CA SER A 124 -20.19 -10.01 -25.89
C SER A 124 -21.11 -11.10 -25.30
N THR A 125 -22.02 -11.60 -26.14
CA THR A 125 -23.00 -12.63 -25.76
C THR A 125 -22.97 -13.88 -26.65
N HIS A 126 -22.19 -13.85 -27.75
CA HIS A 126 -22.18 -14.90 -28.76
C HIS A 126 -21.70 -16.28 -28.26
N LEU A 127 -20.99 -16.34 -27.12
CA LEU A 127 -20.55 -17.58 -26.49
C LEU A 127 -21.29 -17.91 -25.19
N ASP A 128 -22.29 -17.10 -24.79
CA ASP A 128 -22.92 -17.24 -23.46
C ASP A 128 -23.56 -18.62 -23.26
N LYS A 129 -24.16 -19.19 -24.31
CA LYS A 129 -24.74 -20.54 -24.27
C LYS A 129 -23.73 -21.63 -23.92
N TYR A 130 -22.45 -21.43 -24.26
CA TYR A 130 -21.38 -22.39 -24.00
C TYR A 130 -20.76 -22.19 -22.61
N TYR A 131 -20.79 -20.97 -22.09
CA TYR A 131 -20.13 -20.62 -20.83
C TYR A 131 -21.05 -20.68 -19.62
N PHE A 132 -22.32 -20.31 -19.78
CA PHE A 132 -23.23 -19.97 -18.67
C PHE A 132 -24.55 -20.74 -18.64
N LEU A 133 -24.77 -21.71 -19.54
CA LEU A 133 -25.86 -22.67 -19.39
C LEU A 133 -25.37 -23.92 -18.65
N ARG A 134 -26.22 -24.47 -17.76
CA ARG A 134 -25.95 -25.78 -17.16
C ARG A 134 -26.12 -26.89 -18.18
N GLY A 135 -25.45 -28.01 -17.93
CA GLY A 135 -25.49 -29.19 -18.78
C GLY A 135 -24.10 -29.72 -19.09
N LYS A 136 -24.00 -30.55 -20.13
CA LYS A 136 -22.71 -31.08 -20.58
C LYS A 136 -21.95 -29.97 -21.32
N PRO A 137 -20.74 -29.61 -20.86
CA PRO A 137 -19.92 -28.62 -21.55
C PRO A 137 -19.46 -29.16 -22.90
N ASP A 138 -19.19 -28.24 -23.82
CA ASP A 138 -18.49 -28.57 -25.06
C ASP A 138 -17.04 -28.95 -24.73
N ILE A 139 -16.65 -30.17 -25.09
CA ILE A 139 -15.31 -30.75 -24.82
C ILE A 139 -14.22 -29.96 -25.56
N GLN A 140 -14.58 -29.22 -26.62
CA GLN A 140 -13.64 -28.38 -27.35
C GLN A 140 -13.25 -27.11 -26.58
N LEU A 141 -13.96 -26.77 -25.50
CA LEU A 141 -13.58 -25.68 -24.60
C LEU A 141 -12.47 -26.15 -23.66
N ILE A 142 -11.48 -25.28 -23.43
CA ILE A 142 -10.45 -25.51 -22.42
C ILE A 142 -11.10 -25.44 -21.03
N GLN A 143 -11.35 -26.60 -20.42
CA GLN A 143 -11.93 -26.75 -19.09
C GLN A 143 -10.87 -27.19 -18.06
N ASP A 144 -11.07 -26.82 -16.80
CA ASP A 144 -10.32 -27.43 -15.70
C ASP A 144 -10.69 -28.91 -15.59
N CYS A 145 -9.73 -29.80 -15.29
CA CYS A 145 -9.98 -31.23 -15.11
C CYS A 145 -11.03 -31.53 -14.02
N PHE A 146 -11.21 -30.61 -13.07
CA PHE A 146 -12.22 -30.70 -12.02
C PHE A 146 -13.66 -30.45 -12.52
N TYR A 147 -13.88 -30.19 -13.82
CA TYR A 147 -15.21 -29.83 -14.31
C TYR A 147 -16.29 -30.88 -14.00
N PHE A 148 -15.91 -32.17 -13.99
CA PHE A 148 -16.82 -33.30 -13.84
C PHE A 148 -17.28 -33.52 -12.38
N GLU A 149 -16.46 -33.10 -11.41
CA GLU A 149 -16.76 -33.17 -9.98
C GLU A 149 -17.61 -31.98 -9.50
N ARG A 150 -17.85 -30.99 -10.35
CA ARG A 150 -18.69 -29.83 -10.02
C ARG A 150 -20.16 -30.23 -9.94
N ASP A 151 -20.87 -29.57 -9.03
CA ASP A 151 -22.32 -29.71 -8.95
C ASP A 151 -23.00 -29.16 -10.22
N SER A 152 -23.43 -30.08 -11.08
CA SER A 152 -24.08 -29.78 -12.35
C SER A 152 -25.43 -29.07 -12.21
N LYS A 153 -26.07 -29.11 -11.03
CA LYS A 153 -27.34 -28.41 -10.78
C LYS A 153 -27.12 -26.96 -10.35
N PHE A 154 -25.97 -26.65 -9.76
CA PHE A 154 -25.70 -25.33 -9.21
C PHE A 154 -24.52 -24.62 -9.86
N SER A 155 -23.76 -25.20 -10.78
CA SER A 155 -22.59 -24.56 -11.39
C SER A 155 -22.56 -24.73 -12.89
N THR A 156 -21.87 -23.81 -13.56
CA THR A 156 -21.62 -23.88 -15.00
C THR A 156 -20.12 -24.02 -15.26
N SER A 157 -19.74 -23.93 -16.52
CA SER A 157 -18.34 -24.08 -16.90
C SER A 157 -17.49 -22.88 -16.46
N PHE A 158 -18.06 -21.67 -16.50
CA PHE A 158 -17.31 -20.43 -16.34
C PHE A 158 -17.83 -19.51 -15.21
N ASP A 159 -18.95 -19.80 -14.54
CA ASP A 159 -19.45 -18.98 -13.43
C ASP A 159 -18.42 -18.80 -12.30
N PHE A 160 -17.75 -19.88 -11.90
CA PHE A 160 -16.69 -19.82 -10.89
C PHE A 160 -15.47 -19.05 -11.40
N LYS A 161 -15.15 -19.14 -12.69
CA LYS A 161 -14.04 -18.39 -13.30
C LYS A 161 -14.31 -16.88 -13.27
N VAL A 162 -15.54 -16.46 -13.55
CA VAL A 162 -15.98 -15.05 -13.40
C VAL A 162 -15.95 -14.63 -11.93
N SER A 163 -16.46 -15.47 -11.02
CA SER A 163 -16.43 -15.19 -9.58
C SER A 163 -15.00 -14.94 -9.07
N LYS A 164 -14.06 -15.78 -9.50
CA LYS A 164 -12.64 -15.70 -9.18
C LYS A 164 -11.97 -14.48 -9.80
N MET A 165 -12.37 -14.09 -11.01
CA MET A 165 -11.92 -12.85 -11.67
C MET A 165 -12.28 -11.63 -10.81
N ILE A 166 -13.57 -11.45 -10.48
CA ILE A 166 -14.05 -10.32 -9.67
C ILE A 166 -13.37 -10.30 -8.30
N ALA A 167 -13.21 -11.46 -7.66
CA ALA A 167 -12.51 -11.57 -6.37
C ALA A 167 -11.03 -11.16 -6.47
N ASN A 168 -10.35 -11.53 -7.56
CA ASN A 168 -8.96 -11.15 -7.79
C ASN A 168 -8.79 -9.65 -8.06
N GLU A 169 -9.73 -9.02 -8.76
CA GLU A 169 -9.74 -7.56 -8.95
C GLU A 169 -9.81 -6.84 -7.59
N ARG A 170 -10.74 -7.26 -6.72
CA ARG A 170 -10.85 -6.73 -5.36
C ARG A 170 -9.60 -6.99 -4.52
N LEU A 171 -9.05 -8.20 -4.60
CA LEU A 171 -7.84 -8.57 -3.87
C LEU A 171 -6.63 -7.75 -4.32
N THR A 172 -6.53 -7.41 -5.61
CA THR A 172 -5.44 -6.57 -6.12
C THR A 172 -5.43 -5.20 -5.46
N VAL A 173 -6.61 -4.58 -5.29
CA VAL A 173 -6.75 -3.30 -4.58
C VAL A 173 -6.29 -3.44 -3.13
N TYR A 174 -6.74 -4.48 -2.43
CA TYR A 174 -6.35 -4.73 -1.04
C TYR A 174 -4.82 -4.91 -0.88
N VAL A 175 -4.21 -5.73 -1.75
CA VAL A 175 -2.77 -6.01 -1.71
C VAL A 175 -1.96 -4.76 -2.00
N ASN A 176 -2.36 -3.96 -2.99
CA ASN A 176 -1.70 -2.69 -3.30
C ASN A 176 -1.78 -1.70 -2.14
N ASN A 177 -2.95 -1.60 -1.48
CA ASN A 177 -3.10 -0.76 -0.29
C ASN A 177 -2.18 -1.20 0.85
N LYS A 178 -2.00 -2.52 1.05
CA LYS A 178 -1.02 -3.04 2.02
C LYS A 178 0.42 -2.70 1.65
N LEU A 179 0.79 -2.84 0.38
CA LEU A 179 2.13 -2.48 -0.09
C LEU A 179 2.43 -0.98 0.14
N LEU A 180 1.45 -0.11 -0.14
CA LEU A 180 1.53 1.32 0.14
C LEU A 180 1.72 1.59 1.64
N HIS A 181 0.93 0.93 2.50
CA HIS A 181 1.05 1.07 3.94
C HIS A 181 2.44 0.66 4.46
N ILE A 182 2.99 -0.45 3.97
CA ILE A 182 4.36 -0.89 4.34
C ILE A 182 5.39 0.16 3.90
N SER A 183 5.25 0.71 2.69
CA SER A 183 6.18 1.74 2.17
C SER A 183 6.09 3.05 2.95
N ASN A 184 4.89 3.43 3.40
CA ASN A 184 4.68 4.61 4.26
C ASN A 184 5.29 4.41 5.65
N LEU A 185 5.19 3.20 6.23
CA LEU A 185 5.86 2.90 7.51
C LEU A 185 7.38 3.05 7.40
N GLU A 186 7.99 2.60 6.31
CA GLU A 186 9.43 2.80 6.06
C GLU A 186 9.79 4.29 5.92
N SER A 187 8.95 5.08 5.26
CA SER A 187 9.15 6.52 5.08
C SER A 187 9.01 7.30 6.40
N ASN A 188 8.02 6.95 7.23
CA ASN A 188 7.82 7.57 8.55
C ASN A 188 8.94 7.23 9.55
N ILE A 189 9.60 6.08 9.40
CA ILE A 189 10.80 5.74 10.18
C ILE A 189 12.03 6.53 9.71
N GLN A 190 12.09 6.94 8.44
CA GLN A 190 13.12 7.86 7.95
C GLN A 190 12.87 9.32 8.38
N ASP A 191 11.61 9.72 8.55
CA ASP A 191 11.23 11.08 8.99
C ASP A 191 11.42 11.33 10.50
N SER A 192 11.56 10.29 11.33
CA SER A 192 11.81 10.44 12.77
C SER A 192 13.23 10.90 13.12
N PHE A 193 14.12 11.06 12.12
CA PHE A 193 15.51 11.51 12.30
C PHE A 193 15.84 12.87 11.67
N ASN A 194 14.89 13.60 11.08
CA ASN A 194 15.22 14.80 10.30
C ASN A 194 14.94 16.14 11.01
N LEU A 195 15.92 17.03 10.86
CA LEU A 195 15.92 18.46 11.19
C LEU A 195 14.61 19.18 10.76
N PRO A 196 14.30 20.37 11.32
CA PRO A 196 13.11 21.13 10.99
C PRO A 196 12.83 21.22 9.48
N LYS A 197 11.55 21.11 9.09
CA LYS A 197 11.10 21.11 7.67
C LYS A 197 11.60 22.30 6.85
N ALA A 198 11.93 23.42 7.49
CA ALA A 198 12.55 24.57 6.85
C ALA A 198 14.08 24.49 6.96
N ARG A 199 14.76 24.33 5.82
CA ARG A 199 16.22 24.43 5.74
C ARG A 199 16.65 25.88 5.95
N LEU A 200 17.49 26.13 6.95
CA LEU A 200 18.12 27.44 7.14
C LEU A 200 19.30 27.56 6.17
N THR A 201 19.40 28.68 5.46
CA THR A 201 20.53 28.97 4.56
C THR A 201 21.42 30.05 5.18
N TRP A 202 22.74 29.84 5.18
CA TRP A 202 23.68 30.86 5.59
C TRP A 202 23.68 32.01 4.60
N THR A 203 23.37 33.21 5.08
CA THR A 203 23.26 34.43 4.25
C THR A 203 24.36 35.45 4.54
N ALA A 204 25.19 35.21 5.56
CA ALA A 204 26.31 36.07 5.91
C ALA A 204 27.55 35.73 5.05
N LYS A 205 28.69 36.39 5.30
CA LYS A 205 29.89 36.16 4.48
C LYS A 205 30.46 34.75 4.73
N LYS A 206 31.03 34.14 3.70
CA LYS A 206 31.72 32.84 3.82
C LYS A 206 32.83 32.89 4.87
N ALA A 207 33.62 33.97 4.87
CA ALA A 207 34.71 34.16 5.84
C ALA A 207 34.22 34.23 7.29
N GLU A 208 32.97 34.67 7.55
CA GLU A 208 32.38 34.69 8.89
C GLU A 208 32.03 33.25 9.35
N LEU A 209 31.52 32.41 8.44
CA LEU A 209 31.26 31.00 8.74
C LEU A 209 32.55 30.19 8.90
N VAL A 210 33.57 30.45 8.06
CA VAL A 210 34.90 29.81 8.20
C VAL A 210 35.52 30.17 9.55
N GLU A 211 35.46 31.43 9.98
CA GLU A 211 35.91 31.87 11.31
C GLU A 211 35.24 31.06 12.43
N GLN A 212 33.91 30.86 12.34
CA GLN A 212 33.14 30.11 13.31
C GLN A 212 33.47 28.61 13.32
N ILE A 213 33.65 27.99 12.14
CA ILE A 213 34.02 26.57 12.01
C ILE A 213 35.38 26.31 12.68
N TYR A 214 36.38 27.15 12.41
CA TYR A 214 37.69 27.04 13.05
C TYR A 214 37.63 27.26 14.57
N ALA A 215 36.74 28.13 15.06
CA ALA A 215 36.53 28.30 16.48
C ALA A 215 35.93 27.03 17.13
N TRP A 216 34.93 26.42 16.50
CA TRP A 216 34.32 25.17 16.98
C TRP A 216 35.27 23.98 16.96
N ASP A 217 36.09 23.87 15.92
CA ASP A 217 37.13 22.85 15.78
C ASP A 217 38.13 22.95 16.93
N ASN A 218 38.70 24.14 17.16
CA ASN A 218 39.66 24.37 18.25
C ASN A 218 39.04 24.20 19.65
N ALA A 219 37.76 24.52 19.81
CA ALA A 219 37.04 24.31 21.06
C ALA A 219 36.62 22.84 21.28
N GLY A 220 36.80 21.97 20.27
CA GLY A 220 36.43 20.56 20.36
C GLY A 220 34.93 20.32 20.57
N CYS A 221 34.08 21.24 20.08
CA CYS A 221 32.64 21.23 20.38
C CYS A 221 31.89 20.00 19.83
N PHE A 222 32.48 19.27 18.87
CA PHE A 222 31.85 18.16 18.18
C PHE A 222 32.58 16.84 18.45
N ASN A 223 31.80 15.77 18.64
CA ASN A 223 32.29 14.40 18.85
C ASN A 223 33.40 14.28 19.93
N ASN A 224 33.26 15.00 21.04
CA ASN A 224 34.25 15.04 22.12
C ASN A 224 35.65 15.48 21.65
N GLY A 225 35.74 16.38 20.66
CA GLY A 225 36.99 16.85 20.07
C GLY A 225 37.60 15.92 19.01
N ASN A 226 36.96 14.78 18.70
CA ASN A 226 37.43 13.83 17.69
C ASN A 226 36.79 14.07 16.33
N THR A 227 36.93 15.28 15.79
CA THR A 227 36.43 15.62 14.44
C THR A 227 37.54 16.29 13.65
N ASN A 228 37.70 15.94 12.37
CA ASN A 228 38.61 16.64 11.49
C ASN A 228 37.94 17.93 10.97
N ILE A 229 38.69 19.05 10.92
CA ILE A 229 38.22 20.33 10.36
C ILE A 229 37.54 20.19 8.99
N LYS A 230 38.03 19.28 8.13
CA LYS A 230 37.42 19.02 6.81
C LYS A 230 36.03 18.38 6.93
N GLU A 231 35.91 17.36 7.78
CA GLU A 231 34.63 16.68 8.04
C GLU A 231 33.63 17.64 8.68
N LEU A 232 34.10 18.49 9.59
CA LEU A 232 33.28 19.53 10.21
C LEU A 232 32.81 20.55 9.16
N ALA A 233 33.70 21.02 8.28
CA ALA A 233 33.34 21.97 7.24
C ALA A 233 32.27 21.41 6.28
N GLU A 234 32.45 20.18 5.77
CA GLU A 234 31.50 19.51 4.87
C GLU A 234 30.12 19.31 5.54
N TYR A 235 30.12 18.95 6.83
CA TYR A 235 28.90 18.83 7.61
C TYR A 235 28.16 20.17 7.71
N ILE A 236 28.87 21.24 8.05
CA ILE A 236 28.30 22.57 8.24
C ILE A 236 27.84 23.20 6.91
N GLU A 237 28.54 22.95 5.79
CA GLU A 237 28.09 23.32 4.44
C GLU A 237 26.73 22.71 4.10
N THR A 238 26.54 21.44 4.46
CA THR A 238 25.28 20.70 4.26
C THR A 238 24.17 21.27 5.14
N VAL A 239 24.45 21.51 6.42
CA VAL A 239 23.47 22.02 7.40
C VAL A 239 22.98 23.42 7.03
N PHE A 240 23.88 24.30 6.62
CA PHE A 240 23.55 25.69 6.29
C PHE A 240 23.38 25.99 4.80
N ASN A 241 23.30 24.94 3.95
CA ASN A 241 23.04 25.08 2.52
C ASN A 241 23.94 26.12 1.83
N ILE A 242 25.25 26.01 2.05
CA ILE A 242 26.27 26.95 1.53
C ILE A 242 27.48 26.17 0.99
N ASN A 243 28.15 26.73 0.00
CA ASN A 243 29.44 26.26 -0.48
C ASN A 243 30.53 27.24 -0.04
N LEU A 244 31.41 26.82 0.87
CA LEU A 244 32.54 27.57 1.41
C LEU A 244 33.70 27.68 0.40
N GLY A 245 33.89 26.69 -0.47
CA GLY A 245 35.00 26.63 -1.41
C GLY A 245 36.32 26.34 -0.70
N ASP A 246 37.39 27.06 -1.03
CA ASP A 246 38.69 26.92 -0.37
C ASP A 246 38.69 27.59 1.02
N PHE A 247 38.14 26.89 2.00
CA PHE A 247 38.06 27.38 3.38
C PHE A 247 39.43 27.46 4.06
N TYR A 248 40.43 26.70 3.61
CA TYR A 248 41.80 26.80 4.11
C TYR A 248 42.44 28.13 3.70
N HIS A 249 42.33 28.51 2.42
CA HIS A 249 42.80 29.83 1.97
C HIS A 249 42.02 30.95 2.65
N THR A 250 40.69 30.82 2.77
CA THR A 250 39.86 31.80 3.48
C THR A 250 40.35 32.01 4.92
N PHE A 251 40.78 30.95 5.61
CA PHE A 251 41.35 31.06 6.94
C PHE A 251 42.72 31.75 6.97
N LEU A 252 43.57 31.55 5.95
CA LEU A 252 44.82 32.30 5.83
C LEU A 252 44.56 33.81 5.73
N GLU A 253 43.57 34.22 4.94
CA GLU A 253 43.17 35.63 4.83
C GLU A 253 42.66 36.19 6.16
N ILE A 254 41.90 35.39 6.92
CA ILE A 254 41.42 35.76 8.27
C ILE A 254 42.61 36.06 9.20
N ARG A 255 43.68 35.26 9.13
CA ARG A 255 44.89 35.43 9.95
C ARG A 255 45.67 36.72 9.62
N GLU A 256 45.58 37.18 8.38
CA GLU A 256 46.29 38.37 7.87
C GLU A 256 45.52 39.68 8.05
N ARG A 257 44.28 39.64 8.57
CA ARG A 257 43.49 40.84 8.84
C ARG A 257 44.23 41.82 9.76
N LYS A 258 44.18 43.11 9.40
CA LYS A 258 44.66 44.21 10.26
C LYS A 258 43.56 44.57 11.26
N GLY A 259 43.88 44.54 12.56
CA GLY A 259 42.91 44.76 13.63
C GLY A 259 42.54 43.44 14.32
N SER A 260 41.25 43.25 14.64
CA SER A 260 40.80 41.97 15.20
C SER A 260 40.82 40.87 14.12
N ARG A 261 41.32 39.69 14.49
CA ARG A 261 41.28 38.49 13.65
C ARG A 261 39.93 37.79 13.72
N THR A 262 39.19 37.99 14.83
CA THR A 262 37.93 37.32 15.18
C THR A 262 36.72 38.26 15.06
N LEU A 263 36.67 39.06 13.99
CA LEU A 263 35.65 40.10 13.80
C LEU A 263 34.21 39.57 13.88
N PHE A 264 33.96 38.35 13.41
CA PHE A 264 32.62 37.77 13.45
C PHE A 264 32.25 37.35 14.88
N LEU A 265 33.16 36.68 15.58
CA LEU A 265 32.93 36.26 16.97
C LEU A 265 32.79 37.48 17.89
N ASP A 266 33.64 38.49 17.74
CA ASP A 266 33.55 39.74 18.51
C ASP A 266 32.18 40.40 18.33
N LYS A 267 31.66 40.42 17.10
CA LYS A 267 30.32 40.91 16.78
C LYS A 267 29.23 40.06 17.42
N LEU A 268 29.35 38.74 17.40
CA LEU A 268 28.36 37.84 18.01
C LEU A 268 28.31 37.98 19.53
N ILE A 269 29.48 38.06 20.19
CA ILE A 269 29.58 38.27 21.63
C ILE A 269 28.85 39.56 22.01
N LYS A 270 29.21 40.68 21.37
CA LYS A 270 28.59 41.98 21.64
C LYS A 270 27.06 41.95 21.46
N LEU A 271 26.56 41.39 20.36
CA LEU A 271 25.12 41.32 20.09
C LEU A 271 24.38 40.41 21.08
N LEU A 272 25.03 39.36 21.55
CA LEU A 272 24.45 38.45 22.53
C LEU A 272 24.39 39.09 23.93
N GLU A 273 25.46 39.78 24.34
CA GLU A 273 25.52 40.54 25.59
C GLU A 273 24.46 41.65 25.62
N GLU A 274 24.36 42.47 24.56
CA GLU A 274 23.31 43.52 24.44
C GLU A 274 21.90 42.94 24.57
N ARG A 275 21.67 41.72 24.06
CA ARG A 275 20.39 41.03 24.19
C ARG A 275 20.13 40.55 25.61
N MET A 276 21.14 40.07 26.32
CA MET A 276 21.03 39.64 27.72
C MET A 276 20.77 40.85 28.63
N ASP A 277 21.57 41.91 28.49
CA ASP A 277 21.40 43.17 29.24
C ASP A 277 20.01 43.79 29.02
N GLY A 278 19.48 43.70 27.80
CA GLY A 278 18.13 44.18 27.48
C GLY A 278 16.99 43.37 28.11
N LEU A 279 17.25 42.13 28.52
CA LEU A 279 16.30 41.27 29.24
C LEU A 279 16.41 41.45 30.75
N ASP A 280 17.62 41.66 31.27
CA ASP A 280 17.86 41.86 32.71
C ASP A 280 17.45 43.25 33.20
N ASN A 281 17.40 44.24 32.30
CA ASN A 281 16.92 45.60 32.60
C ASN A 281 15.39 45.77 32.40
N LYS A 282 14.61 44.68 32.32
CA LYS A 282 13.13 44.68 32.28
C LYS A 282 12.55 44.05 33.55
#